data_AF-A0A2N7JNS2-F1
#
_entry.id   AF-A0A2N7JNS2-F1
#
_cell.length_a   1.000
_cell.length_b   1.000
_cell.length_c   1.000
_cell.angle_alpha   90.00
_cell.angle_beta   90.00
_cell.angle_gamma   90.00
#
_symmetry.space_group_name_H-M   'P 1'
#
loop_
_entity.id
_entity.type
_entity.pdbx_description
1 polymer ?
#
loop_
_entity_poly.entity_id
_entity_poly.type
_entity_poly.pdbx_seq_one_letter_code
_entity_poly.pdbx_strand_id
1 'polypeptide(L)'
;MSTLKLHELKIQSVHFTEVLAGRKTNEVRLNDRDFQVNDCLNLREINENGDYTGQEMNAQICHILHGDQFGLEKGWCVLSLANATHAKAQTLIEYLRDRLQETCDCIEAGYDIVRSSGHTIDDSQATVEDGRVFIEMANQYLSTIAEVEA
;
A
#
# COMPACT_ATOMS: atom_id res chain seq x y z
N MET A 1 8.59 19.11 23.17
CA MET A 1 7.86 17.98 22.58
C MET A 1 7.51 18.37 21.17
N SER A 2 8.08 17.71 20.15
CA SER A 2 7.66 17.92 18.76
C SER A 2 6.24 17.39 18.61
N THR A 3 5.27 18.28 18.46
CA THR A 3 3.89 17.91 18.19
C THR A 3 3.80 17.48 16.74
N LEU A 4 3.49 16.21 16.49
CA LEU A 4 3.20 15.69 15.16
C LEU A 4 2.02 16.47 14.56
N LYS A 5 2.24 17.13 13.42
CA LYS A 5 1.21 17.94 12.76
C LYS A 5 0.67 17.22 11.53
N LEU A 6 -0.64 17.27 11.34
CA LEU A 6 -1.31 16.78 10.15
C LEU A 6 -1.54 17.94 9.17
N HIS A 7 -1.08 17.79 7.93
CA HIS A 7 -1.23 18.78 6.87
C HIS A 7 -2.13 18.25 5.76
N GLU A 8 -3.32 18.85 5.58
CA GLU A 8 -4.18 18.51 4.44
C GLU A 8 -3.70 19.20 3.17
N LEU A 9 -3.44 18.41 2.12
CA LEU A 9 -2.90 18.87 0.85
C LEU A 9 -3.65 18.24 -0.31
N LYS A 10 -3.92 19.03 -1.35
CA LYS A 10 -4.42 18.52 -2.62
C LYS A 10 -3.31 17.85 -3.41
N ILE A 11 -3.64 16.80 -4.16
CA ILE A 11 -2.75 16.13 -5.11
C ILE A 11 -3.55 15.71 -6.34
N GLN A 12 -3.00 15.92 -7.54
CA GLN A 12 -3.65 15.52 -8.78
C GLN A 12 -3.69 13.99 -8.91
N SER A 13 -4.76 13.44 -9.49
CA SER A 13 -4.94 11.99 -9.69
C SER A 13 -3.74 11.27 -10.27
N VAL A 14 -3.06 11.88 -11.25
CA VAL A 14 -1.84 11.31 -11.86
C VAL A 14 -0.73 11.11 -10.83
N HIS A 15 -0.53 12.04 -9.90
CA HIS A 15 0.49 11.92 -8.85
C HIS A 15 0.00 11.08 -7.68
N PHE A 16 -1.29 11.18 -7.32
CA PHE A 16 -1.91 10.36 -6.27
C PHE A 16 -1.72 8.88 -6.57
N THR A 17 -1.98 8.46 -7.80
CA THR A 17 -1.80 7.07 -8.25
C THR A 17 -0.35 6.59 -8.10
N GLU A 18 0.64 7.44 -8.42
CA GLU A 18 2.06 7.09 -8.28
C GLU A 18 2.51 6.99 -6.83
N VAL A 19 2.01 7.87 -5.95
CA VAL A 19 2.28 7.81 -4.50
C VAL A 19 1.60 6.58 -3.89
N LEU A 20 0.35 6.30 -4.28
CA LEU A 20 -0.42 5.13 -3.85
C LEU A 20 0.29 3.84 -4.23
N ALA A 21 0.85 3.79 -5.44
CA ALA A 21 1.62 2.65 -5.93
C ALA A 21 3.02 2.54 -5.30
N GLY A 22 3.49 3.56 -4.58
CA GLY A 22 4.84 3.60 -4.00
C GLY A 22 5.95 3.94 -4.99
N ARG A 23 5.63 4.21 -6.26
CA ARG A 23 6.63 4.62 -7.27
C ARG A 23 7.09 6.06 -7.06
N LYS A 24 6.22 6.92 -6.53
CA LYS A 24 6.54 8.30 -6.15
C LYS A 24 6.65 8.41 -4.63
N THR A 25 7.87 8.58 -4.15
CA THR A 25 8.20 8.62 -2.71
C THR A 25 8.52 10.02 -2.20
N ASN A 26 8.13 11.06 -2.95
CA ASN A 26 8.40 12.45 -2.59
C ASN A 26 7.28 13.39 -3.02
N GLU A 27 7.20 14.57 -2.40
CA GLU A 27 6.35 15.69 -2.78
C GLU A 27 7.16 16.98 -2.84
N VAL A 28 6.96 17.80 -3.88
CA VAL A 28 7.59 19.12 -4.00
C VAL A 28 6.59 20.18 -3.57
N ARG A 29 6.94 21.00 -2.58
CA ARG A 29 6.03 21.99 -1.99
C ARG A 29 6.74 23.28 -1.64
N LEU A 30 6.01 24.39 -1.70
CA LEU A 30 6.40 25.60 -1.00
C LEU A 30 6.37 25.32 0.51
N ASN A 31 7.42 25.66 1.24
CA ASN A 31 7.47 25.46 2.69
C ASN A 31 6.76 26.60 3.44
N ASP A 32 5.47 26.79 3.17
CA ASP A 32 4.60 27.82 3.76
C ASP A 32 3.94 27.40 5.08
N ARG A 33 4.08 26.11 5.45
CA ARG A 33 3.48 25.49 6.63
C ARG A 33 4.48 25.08 7.71
N ASP A 34 5.76 25.35 7.45
CA ASP A 34 6.90 24.91 8.26
C ASP A 34 6.89 23.38 8.46
N PHE A 35 6.91 22.64 7.35
CA PHE A 35 6.89 21.17 7.38
C PHE A 35 8.07 20.62 8.19
N GLN A 36 7.78 19.66 9.07
CA GLN A 36 8.80 19.01 9.90
C GLN A 36 8.89 17.50 9.61
N VAL A 37 10.08 16.94 9.85
CA VAL A 37 10.24 15.48 9.86
C VAL A 37 9.33 14.89 10.95
N ASN A 38 8.66 13.78 10.62
CA ASN A 38 7.60 13.11 11.36
C ASN A 38 6.20 13.73 11.26
N ASP A 39 6.01 14.88 10.59
CA ASP A 39 4.66 15.34 10.25
C ASP A 39 3.96 14.36 9.30
N CYS A 40 2.63 14.38 9.31
CA CYS A 40 1.81 13.61 8.38
C CYS A 40 1.16 14.53 7.33
N LEU A 41 1.13 14.06 6.09
CA LEU A 41 0.37 14.65 5.00
C LEU A 41 -0.90 13.83 4.80
N ASN A 42 -2.06 14.48 4.84
CA ASN A 42 -3.29 13.91 4.27
C ASN A 42 -3.40 14.40 2.82
N LEU A 43 -3.02 13.54 1.88
CA LEU A 43 -3.06 13.81 0.44
C LEU A 43 -4.45 13.49 -0.09
N ARG A 44 -5.19 14.54 -0.45
CA ARG A 44 -6.57 14.47 -0.95
C ARG A 44 -6.58 14.58 -2.46
N GLU A 45 -7.04 13.53 -3.13
CA GLU A 45 -7.03 13.45 -4.58
C GLU A 45 -8.00 14.46 -5.22
N ILE A 46 -7.52 15.16 -6.24
CA ILE A 46 -8.33 15.99 -7.13
C ILE A 46 -8.21 15.52 -8.57
N ASN A 47 -9.33 15.56 -9.30
CA ASN A 47 -9.36 15.29 -10.74
C ASN A 47 -8.75 16.46 -11.54
N GLU A 48 -8.70 16.32 -12.87
CA GLU A 48 -8.17 17.36 -13.78
C GLU A 48 -8.93 18.69 -13.71
N ASN A 49 -10.22 18.65 -13.31
CA ASN A 49 -11.06 19.83 -13.13
C ASN A 49 -10.85 20.51 -11.77
N GLY A 50 -10.07 19.90 -10.86
CA GLY A 50 -9.82 20.39 -9.52
C GLY A 50 -10.84 19.97 -8.46
N ASP A 51 -11.79 19.11 -8.81
CA ASP A 51 -12.79 18.56 -7.89
C ASP A 51 -12.21 17.39 -7.10
N TYR A 52 -12.57 17.29 -5.82
CA TYR A 52 -12.20 16.15 -5.00
C TYR A 52 -12.89 14.88 -5.50
N THR A 53 -12.13 13.80 -5.66
CA THR A 53 -12.68 12.48 -6.02
C THR A 53 -13.27 11.75 -4.80
N GLY A 54 -12.85 12.16 -3.59
CA GLY A 54 -13.15 11.49 -2.33
C GLY A 54 -12.05 10.53 -1.87
N GLN A 55 -11.06 10.22 -2.71
CA GLN A 55 -9.91 9.43 -2.29
C GLN A 55 -8.90 10.29 -1.50
N GLU A 56 -8.34 9.69 -0.46
CA GLU A 56 -7.30 10.31 0.34
C GLU A 56 -6.31 9.26 0.87
N MET A 57 -5.09 9.69 1.15
CA MET A 57 -4.07 8.84 1.77
C MET A 57 -3.22 9.62 2.76
N ASN A 58 -2.74 8.93 3.79
CA ASN A 58 -1.80 9.50 4.73
C ASN A 58 -0.36 9.07 4.40
N ALA A 59 0.55 10.03 4.39
CA ALA A 59 1.99 9.79 4.20
C ALA A 59 2.78 10.54 5.27
N GLN A 60 3.78 9.89 5.87
CA GLN A 60 4.64 10.53 6.87
C GLN A 60 5.86 11.15 6.19
N ILE A 61 6.25 12.35 6.61
CA ILE A 61 7.49 12.99 6.15
C ILE A 61 8.68 12.37 6.89
N CYS A 62 9.56 11.66 6.19
CA CYS A 62 10.76 11.05 6.79
C CYS A 62 12.03 11.88 6.59
N HIS A 63 12.06 12.76 5.58
CA HIS A 63 13.18 13.63 5.28
C HIS A 63 12.70 14.88 4.52
N ILE A 64 13.41 15.99 4.67
CA ILE A 64 13.11 17.26 4.01
C ILE A 64 14.39 17.82 3.39
N LEU A 65 14.36 18.05 2.07
CA LEU A 65 15.37 18.83 1.37
C LEU A 65 14.85 20.25 1.18
N HIS A 66 15.46 21.23 1.85
CA HIS A 66 15.13 22.64 1.65
C HIS A 66 15.73 23.18 0.35
N GLY A 67 15.08 24.19 -0.23
CA GLY A 67 15.55 24.90 -1.43
C GLY A 67 16.79 25.75 -1.21
N ASP A 68 17.09 26.57 -2.22
CA ASP A 68 18.35 27.34 -2.35
C ASP A 68 19.57 26.46 -2.69
N GLN A 69 19.33 25.23 -3.16
CA GLN A 69 20.34 24.23 -3.53
C GLN A 69 19.81 23.26 -4.58
N PHE A 70 20.71 22.64 -5.34
CA PHE A 70 20.38 21.59 -6.33
C PHE A 70 19.32 21.97 -7.38
N GLY A 71 19.19 23.27 -7.71
CA GLY A 71 18.20 23.77 -8.64
C GLY A 71 16.79 23.94 -8.05
N LEU A 72 16.63 23.76 -6.74
CA LEU A 72 15.38 24.01 -6.02
C LEU A 72 15.32 25.47 -5.56
N GLU A 73 14.28 26.19 -5.97
CA GLU A 73 14.11 27.61 -5.65
C GLU A 73 13.99 27.84 -4.13
N LYS A 74 14.50 28.99 -3.66
CA LYS A 74 14.41 29.39 -2.26
C LYS A 74 12.96 29.40 -1.77
N GLY A 75 12.72 28.80 -0.61
CA GLY A 75 11.38 28.68 0.00
C GLY A 75 10.63 27.41 -0.41
N TRP A 76 11.08 26.70 -1.46
CA TRP A 76 10.56 25.37 -1.77
C TRP A 76 11.26 24.29 -0.94
N CYS A 77 10.63 23.11 -0.90
CA CYS A 77 11.18 21.93 -0.28
C CYS A 77 10.73 20.66 -1.02
N VAL A 78 11.52 19.60 -0.89
CA VAL A 78 11.14 18.24 -1.27
C VAL A 78 10.91 17.45 0.02
N LEU A 79 9.70 16.95 0.19
CA LEU A 79 9.28 16.11 1.30
C LEU A 79 9.42 14.66 0.88
N SER A 80 10.36 13.92 1.47
CA SER A 80 10.45 12.48 1.29
C SER A 80 9.38 11.80 2.14
N LEU A 81 8.63 10.88 1.53
CA LEU A 81 7.48 10.21 2.14
C LEU A 81 7.88 8.79 2.56
N ALA A 82 7.65 8.46 3.82
CA ALA A 82 7.64 7.08 4.28
C ALA A 82 6.27 6.47 3.96
N ASN A 83 6.22 5.53 3.01
CA ASN A 83 5.04 4.72 2.76
C ASN A 83 4.89 3.65 3.86
N ALA A 84 4.38 4.07 5.02
CA ALA A 84 4.06 3.15 6.12
C ALA A 84 2.93 2.18 5.76
N THR A 85 2.11 2.53 4.75
CA THR A 85 0.99 1.72 4.27
C THR A 85 1.46 0.45 3.55
N HIS A 86 2.55 0.51 2.78
CA HIS A 86 3.08 -0.65 2.05
C HIS A 86 3.48 -1.78 3.00
N ALA A 87 4.25 -1.50 4.05
CA ALA A 87 4.72 -2.55 4.96
C ALA A 87 3.58 -3.22 5.75
N LYS A 88 2.63 -2.43 6.31
CA LYS A 88 1.51 -3.01 7.08
C LYS A 88 0.52 -3.77 6.19
N ALA A 89 0.24 -3.25 5.00
CA ALA A 89 -0.61 -3.93 4.03
C ALA A 89 0.07 -5.21 3.52
N GLN A 90 1.37 -5.16 3.24
CA GLN A 90 2.16 -6.32 2.84
C GLN A 90 2.12 -7.41 3.91
N THR A 91 2.43 -7.08 5.16
CA THR A 91 2.34 -8.03 6.27
C THR A 91 0.93 -8.62 6.43
N LEU A 92 -0.12 -7.81 6.25
CA LEU A 92 -1.49 -8.30 6.29
C LEU A 92 -1.78 -9.28 5.13
N ILE A 93 -1.35 -8.96 3.92
CA ILE A 93 -1.53 -9.82 2.73
C ILE A 93 -0.77 -11.14 2.92
N GLU A 94 0.44 -11.10 3.46
CA GLU A 94 1.21 -12.30 3.82
C GLU A 94 0.43 -13.18 4.81
N TYR A 95 -0.08 -12.60 5.91
CA TYR A 95 -0.86 -13.37 6.89
C TYR A 95 -2.16 -13.94 6.31
N LEU A 96 -2.87 -13.18 5.47
CA LEU A 96 -4.11 -13.64 4.85
C LEU A 96 -3.85 -14.76 3.83
N ARG A 97 -2.80 -14.63 3.03
CA ARG A 97 -2.34 -15.68 2.11
C ARG A 97 -1.98 -16.94 2.88
N ASP A 98 -1.19 -16.83 3.93
CA ASP A 98 -0.73 -17.99 4.71
C ASP A 98 -1.90 -18.69 5.43
N ARG A 99 -2.88 -17.93 5.92
CA ARG A 99 -4.12 -18.48 6.48
C ARG A 99 -4.99 -19.18 5.43
N LEU A 100 -5.08 -18.63 4.22
CA LEU A 100 -5.81 -19.27 3.13
C LEU A 100 -5.12 -20.57 2.72
N GLN A 101 -3.79 -20.56 2.63
CA GLN A 101 -2.95 -21.72 2.35
C GLN A 101 -3.17 -22.83 3.39
N GLU A 102 -3.11 -22.50 4.68
CA GLU A 102 -3.40 -23.43 5.78
C GLU A 102 -4.82 -23.99 5.70
N THR A 103 -5.81 -23.18 5.33
CA THR A 103 -7.20 -23.61 5.18
C THR A 103 -7.35 -24.61 4.02
N CYS A 104 -6.71 -24.32 2.88
CA CYS A 104 -6.69 -25.24 1.74
C CYS A 104 -6.07 -26.58 2.10
N ASP A 105 -4.92 -26.58 2.78
CA ASP A 105 -4.23 -27.81 3.20
C ASP A 105 -5.07 -28.63 4.18
N CYS A 106 -5.76 -27.97 5.12
CA CYS A 106 -6.68 -28.63 6.05
C CYS A 106 -7.85 -29.31 5.34
N ILE A 107 -8.42 -28.65 4.33
CA ILE A 107 -9.54 -29.19 3.55
C ILE A 107 -9.08 -30.41 2.74
N GLU A 108 -7.93 -30.31 2.06
CA GLU A 108 -7.35 -31.41 1.29
C GLU A 108 -7.04 -32.65 2.15
N ALA A 109 -6.54 -32.45 3.37
CA ALA A 109 -6.29 -33.55 4.30
C ALA A 109 -7.56 -34.35 4.65
N GLY A 110 -8.74 -33.74 4.53
CA GLY A 110 -10.03 -34.40 4.76
C GLY A 110 -10.56 -35.22 3.58
N TYR A 111 -9.99 -35.07 2.38
CA TYR A 111 -10.56 -35.67 1.16
C TYR A 111 -10.66 -37.19 1.20
N ASP A 112 -9.62 -37.86 1.69
CA ASP A 112 -9.59 -39.32 1.76
C ASP A 112 -10.67 -39.85 2.70
N ILE A 113 -10.93 -39.14 3.81
CA ILE A 113 -11.97 -39.48 4.78
C ILE A 113 -13.35 -39.34 4.11
N VAL A 114 -13.62 -38.21 3.46
CA VAL A 114 -14.91 -37.96 2.80
C VAL A 114 -15.16 -38.99 1.69
N ARG A 115 -14.16 -39.25 0.85
CA ARG A 115 -14.25 -40.29 -0.18
C ARG A 115 -14.48 -41.68 0.41
N SER A 116 -13.79 -42.03 1.49
CA SER A 116 -13.96 -43.32 2.16
C SER A 116 -15.36 -43.50 2.78
N SER A 117 -16.03 -42.39 3.11
CA SER A 117 -17.42 -42.39 3.57
C SER A 117 -18.46 -42.49 2.44
N GLY A 118 -18.03 -42.52 1.17
CA GLY A 118 -18.90 -42.62 0.01
C GLY A 118 -19.49 -41.28 -0.46
N HIS A 119 -18.99 -40.17 0.06
CA HIS A 119 -19.42 -38.82 -0.31
C HIS A 119 -18.43 -38.20 -1.31
N THR A 120 -18.92 -37.28 -2.15
CA THR A 120 -18.09 -36.52 -3.10
C THR A 120 -17.35 -35.39 -2.38
N ILE A 121 -16.32 -34.86 -3.04
CA ILE A 121 -15.55 -33.71 -2.55
C ILE A 121 -15.60 -32.53 -3.52
N ASP A 122 -16.51 -32.56 -4.51
CA ASP A 122 -16.44 -31.64 -5.66
C ASP A 122 -16.49 -30.17 -5.21
N ASP A 123 -17.35 -29.83 -4.24
CA ASP A 123 -17.46 -28.48 -3.70
C ASP A 123 -16.22 -28.04 -2.90
N SER A 124 -15.67 -28.93 -2.08
CA SER A 124 -14.47 -28.62 -1.29
C SER A 124 -13.23 -28.54 -2.18
N GLN A 125 -13.16 -29.39 -3.21
CA GLN A 125 -12.13 -29.35 -4.23
C GLN A 125 -12.17 -28.04 -5.01
N ALA A 126 -13.34 -27.62 -5.51
CA ALA A 126 -13.49 -26.33 -6.18
C ALA A 126 -13.10 -25.15 -5.27
N THR A 127 -13.52 -25.17 -4.01
CA THR A 127 -13.15 -24.15 -3.01
C THR A 127 -11.63 -24.05 -2.83
N VAL A 128 -10.95 -25.20 -2.77
CA VAL A 128 -9.49 -25.25 -2.64
C VAL A 128 -8.82 -24.76 -3.91
N GLU A 129 -9.26 -25.20 -5.08
CA GLU A 129 -8.70 -24.77 -6.37
C GLU A 129 -8.78 -23.24 -6.53
N ASP A 130 -9.93 -22.64 -6.24
CA ASP A 130 -10.10 -21.18 -6.21
C ASP A 130 -9.16 -20.53 -5.18
N GLY A 131 -9.08 -21.10 -3.97
CA GLY A 131 -8.15 -20.65 -2.94
C GLY A 131 -6.68 -20.65 -3.40
N ARG A 132 -6.24 -21.69 -4.12
CA ARG A 132 -4.88 -21.78 -4.69
C ARG A 132 -4.62 -20.68 -5.72
N VAL A 133 -5.61 -20.35 -6.55
CA VAL A 133 -5.50 -19.24 -7.51
C VAL A 133 -5.30 -17.90 -6.78
N PHE A 134 -6.06 -17.65 -5.70
CA PHE A 134 -5.88 -16.44 -4.89
C PHE A 134 -4.50 -16.39 -4.19
N ILE A 135 -4.00 -17.53 -3.71
CA ILE A 135 -2.67 -17.62 -3.10
C ILE A 135 -1.57 -17.28 -4.13
N GLU A 136 -1.68 -17.81 -5.35
CA GLU A 136 -0.73 -17.53 -6.44
C GLU A 136 -0.76 -16.04 -6.82
N MET A 137 -1.95 -15.45 -6.93
CA MET A 137 -2.10 -14.02 -7.18
C MET A 137 -1.47 -13.17 -6.07
N ALA A 138 -1.64 -13.57 -4.80
CA ALA A 138 -1.00 -12.89 -3.68
C ALA A 138 0.53 -13.01 -3.72
N ASN A 139 1.07 -14.17 -4.09
CA ASN A 139 2.51 -14.36 -4.26
C ASN A 139 3.10 -13.47 -5.36
N GLN A 140 2.44 -13.40 -6.51
CA GLN A 140 2.85 -12.52 -7.61
C GLN A 140 2.80 -11.04 -7.21
N TYR A 141 1.75 -10.64 -6.50
CA TYR A 141 1.62 -9.28 -5.98
C TYR A 141 2.77 -8.94 -5.01
N LEU A 142 3.06 -9.82 -4.06
CA LEU A 142 4.12 -9.65 -3.07
C LEU A 142 5.53 -9.65 -3.71
N SER A 143 5.78 -10.49 -4.72
CA SER A 143 7.07 -10.50 -5.42
C SER A 143 7.31 -9.19 -6.18
N THR A 144 6.28 -8.64 -6.79
CA THR A 144 6.36 -7.36 -7.51
C THR A 144 6.65 -6.18 -6.58
N ILE A 145 6.24 -6.26 -5.31
CA ILE A 145 6.56 -5.25 -4.29
C ILE A 145 8.00 -5.39 -3.81
N ALA A 146 8.47 -6.62 -3.57
CA ALA A 146 9.83 -6.87 -3.10
C ALA A 146 10.91 -6.45 -4.12
N GLU A 147 10.62 -6.55 -5.42
CA GLU A 147 11.54 -6.10 -6.49
C GLU A 147 11.68 -4.57 -6.59
N VAL A 148 10.75 -3.79 -6.02
CA VAL A 148 10.81 -2.32 -6.01
C VAL A 148 11.67 -1.78 -4.85
N GLU A 149 11.95 -2.62 -3.85
CA GLU A 149 12.79 -2.26 -2.68
C GLU A 149 14.30 -2.56 -2.87
N ALA A 150 14.70 -3.22 -3.96
CA ALA A 150 16.09 -3.62 -4.26
C ALA A 150 16.76 -2.72 -5.31
#